data_AF-A0A5D3WNI1-F1
#
_entry.id   AF-A0A5D3WNI1-F1
#
_cell.length_a   1.000
_cell.length_b   1.000
_cell.length_c   1.000
_cell.angle_alpha   90.00
_cell.angle_beta   90.00
_cell.angle_gamma   90.00
#
_symmetry.space_group_name_H-M   'P 1'
#
loop_
_entity.id
_entity.type
_entity.pdbx_description
1 polymer ?
#
loop_
_entity_poly.entity_id
_entity_poly.type
_entity_poly.pdbx_seq_one_letter_code
_entity_poly.pdbx_strand_id
1 'polypeptide(L)'
;MKRLAGCRRQTFVKYALLQIPGTLLLVLVLLVIDRFTPLPSSWFWGILLLWLAKEAVLFPLTWRSYQSETAGAEPPVGRTAEVIVPLDPEGTVRVGGELWQARCRDGGRIGTGEQVRILAREGMMLQVERKEDSSR
;
A
#
# COMPACT_ATOMS: atom_id res chain seq x y z
N MET A 1 -14.18 15.96 -19.80
CA MET A 1 -14.33 14.83 -18.84
C MET A 1 -14.30 13.52 -19.61
N LYS A 2 -13.29 12.64 -19.38
CA LYS A 2 -13.23 11.18 -19.68
C LYS A 2 -11.78 10.74 -19.94
N ARG A 3 -10.98 10.62 -18.88
CA ARG A 3 -9.72 9.83 -18.88
C ARG A 3 -9.52 9.21 -17.51
N LEU A 4 -10.34 8.21 -17.16
CA LEU A 4 -10.14 7.37 -15.97
C LEU A 4 -10.65 5.95 -16.26
N ALA A 5 -9.94 5.18 -17.09
CA ALA A 5 -10.25 3.76 -17.30
C ALA A 5 -9.00 2.87 -17.52
N GLY A 6 -7.79 3.44 -17.43
CA GLY A 6 -6.56 2.72 -17.79
C GLY A 6 -5.93 1.88 -16.67
N CYS A 7 -6.12 2.22 -15.40
CA CYS A 7 -5.33 1.63 -14.31
C CYS A 7 -5.94 0.36 -13.68
N ARG A 8 -7.25 0.10 -13.89
CA ARG A 8 -7.97 -1.02 -13.23
C ARG A 8 -7.78 -2.37 -13.95
N ARG A 9 -7.46 -2.36 -15.25
CA ARG A 9 -7.49 -3.57 -16.10
C ARG A 9 -6.28 -4.49 -15.87
N GLN A 10 -5.11 -3.94 -15.60
CA GLN A 10 -3.85 -4.71 -15.53
C GLN A 10 -3.74 -5.53 -14.23
N THR A 11 -4.22 -4.99 -13.12
CA THR A 11 -4.33 -5.69 -11.84
C THR A 11 -5.37 -6.81 -11.95
N PHE A 12 -6.55 -6.51 -12.52
CA PHE A 12 -7.62 -7.49 -12.73
C PHE A 12 -7.19 -8.66 -13.62
N VAL A 13 -6.38 -8.42 -14.66
CA VAL A 13 -5.89 -9.47 -15.57
C VAL A 13 -4.87 -10.38 -14.90
N LYS A 14 -3.95 -9.85 -14.07
CA LYS A 14 -2.98 -10.67 -13.32
C LYS A 14 -3.66 -11.59 -12.30
N TYR A 15 -4.67 -11.07 -11.59
CA TYR A 15 -5.49 -11.88 -10.68
C TYR A 15 -6.34 -12.90 -11.43
N ALA A 16 -7.00 -12.50 -12.53
CA ALA A 16 -7.75 -13.42 -13.36
C ALA A 16 -6.86 -14.57 -13.88
N LEU A 17 -5.63 -14.29 -14.32
CA LEU A 17 -4.66 -15.30 -14.80
C LEU A 17 -4.28 -16.31 -13.70
N LEU A 18 -4.07 -15.83 -12.48
CA LEU A 18 -3.67 -16.69 -11.36
C LEU A 18 -4.84 -17.54 -10.82
N GLN A 19 -6.07 -17.10 -11.09
CA GLN A 19 -7.31 -17.73 -10.63
C GLN A 19 -7.84 -18.80 -11.59
N ILE A 20 -7.45 -18.76 -12.88
CA ILE A 20 -7.86 -19.72 -13.91
C ILE A 20 -7.67 -21.19 -13.48
N PRO A 21 -6.53 -21.60 -12.88
CA PRO A 21 -6.32 -23.00 -12.52
C PRO A 21 -7.34 -23.50 -11.50
N GLY A 22 -7.67 -22.67 -10.50
CA GLY A 22 -8.63 -23.02 -9.45
C GLY A 22 -10.07 -23.09 -9.98
N THR A 23 -10.46 -22.13 -10.83
CA THR A 23 -11.78 -22.15 -11.48
C THR A 23 -11.95 -23.36 -12.38
N LEU A 24 -10.92 -23.68 -13.17
CA LEU A 24 -10.93 -24.82 -14.08
C LEU A 24 -11.07 -26.15 -13.32
N LEU A 25 -10.34 -26.29 -12.21
CA LEU A 25 -10.45 -27.48 -11.35
C LEU A 25 -11.85 -27.62 -10.73
N LEU A 26 -12.43 -26.51 -10.26
CA LEU A 26 -13.79 -26.53 -9.71
C LEU A 26 -14.83 -26.96 -10.76
N VAL A 27 -14.74 -26.40 -11.97
CA VAL A 27 -15.63 -26.77 -13.08
C VAL A 27 -15.44 -28.25 -13.43
N LEU A 28 -14.21 -28.74 -13.48
CA LEU A 28 -13.92 -30.15 -13.74
C LEU A 28 -14.54 -31.06 -12.67
N VAL A 29 -14.42 -30.71 -11.39
CA VAL A 29 -15.02 -31.45 -10.28
C VAL A 29 -16.54 -31.46 -10.39
N LEU A 30 -17.16 -30.33 -10.71
CA LEU A 30 -18.62 -30.25 -10.92
C LEU A 30 -19.08 -31.13 -12.09
N LEU A 31 -18.33 -31.16 -13.21
CA LEU A 31 -18.62 -32.03 -14.35
C LEU A 31 -18.47 -33.51 -14.01
N VAL A 32 -17.47 -33.87 -13.20
CA VAL A 32 -17.32 -35.25 -12.69
C VAL A 32 -18.49 -35.63 -11.79
N ILE A 33 -18.92 -34.75 -10.89
CA ILE A 33 -20.06 -35.00 -10.00
C ILE A 33 -21.37 -35.14 -10.80
N ASP A 34 -21.59 -34.29 -11.81
CA ASP A 34 -22.76 -34.35 -12.69
C ASP A 34 -22.84 -35.69 -13.44
N ARG A 35 -21.69 -36.30 -13.74
CA ARG A 35 -21.63 -37.61 -14.39
C ARG A 35 -22.16 -38.76 -13.52
N PHE A 36 -22.05 -38.65 -12.19
CA PHE A 36 -22.50 -39.67 -11.23
C PHE A 36 -23.87 -39.34 -10.62
N THR A 37 -24.24 -38.07 -10.57
CA THR A 37 -25.50 -37.58 -10.02
C THR A 37 -25.90 -36.36 -10.84
N PRO A 38 -26.88 -36.46 -11.76
CA PRO A 38 -27.29 -35.32 -12.58
C PRO A 38 -27.80 -34.22 -11.64
N LEU A 39 -27.02 -33.15 -11.52
CA LEU A 39 -27.39 -32.03 -10.67
C LEU A 39 -28.40 -31.17 -11.45
N PRO A 40 -29.50 -30.73 -10.82
CA PRO A 40 -30.39 -29.78 -11.47
C PRO A 40 -29.59 -28.54 -11.88
N SER A 41 -29.72 -28.08 -13.13
CA SER A 41 -28.86 -27.02 -13.69
C SER A 41 -28.80 -25.76 -12.82
N SER A 42 -29.87 -25.43 -12.08
CA SER A 42 -29.89 -24.32 -11.12
C SER A 42 -28.82 -24.41 -10.02
N TRP A 43 -28.46 -25.61 -9.57
CA TRP A 43 -27.41 -25.82 -8.56
C TRP A 43 -26.02 -25.58 -9.13
N PHE A 44 -25.78 -25.98 -10.38
CA PHE A 44 -24.51 -25.74 -11.08
C PHE A 44 -24.24 -24.23 -11.21
N TRP A 45 -25.23 -23.48 -11.71
CA TRP A 45 -25.14 -22.02 -11.82
C TRP A 45 -25.09 -21.34 -10.45
N GLY A 46 -25.82 -21.85 -9.45
CA GLY A 46 -25.81 -21.33 -8.08
C GLY A 46 -24.44 -21.46 -7.40
N ILE A 47 -23.79 -22.63 -7.49
CA ILE A 47 -22.46 -22.87 -6.93
C ILE A 47 -21.42 -22.01 -7.65
N LEU A 48 -21.49 -21.91 -8.98
CA LEU A 48 -20.56 -21.10 -9.77
C LEU A 48 -20.70 -19.61 -9.46
N LEU A 49 -21.94 -19.12 -9.31
CA LEU A 49 -22.22 -17.73 -8.93
C LEU A 49 -21.78 -17.43 -7.49
N LEU A 50 -22.04 -18.36 -6.56
CA LEU A 50 -21.61 -18.24 -5.16
C LEU A 50 -20.09 -18.23 -5.03
N TRP A 51 -19.41 -19.08 -5.79
CA TRP A 51 -17.94 -19.13 -5.84
C TRP A 51 -17.35 -17.82 -6.36
N LEU A 52 -17.96 -17.24 -7.41
CA LEU A 52 -17.55 -15.94 -7.94
C LEU A 52 -17.88 -14.78 -6.98
N ALA A 53 -19.01 -14.84 -6.28
CA ALA A 53 -19.42 -13.83 -5.31
C ALA A 53 -18.49 -13.77 -4.09
N LYS A 54 -18.01 -14.92 -3.58
CA LYS A 54 -17.00 -15.01 -2.52
C LYS A 54 -15.77 -14.13 -2.86
N GLU A 55 -15.30 -14.23 -4.09
CA GLU A 55 -14.10 -13.53 -4.58
C GLU A 55 -14.33 -12.01 -4.68
N ALA A 56 -15.55 -11.58 -5.04
CA ALA A 56 -15.90 -10.17 -5.13
C ALA A 56 -16.07 -9.49 -3.76
N VAL A 57 -16.52 -10.22 -2.73
CA VAL A 57 -16.79 -9.67 -1.39
C VAL A 57 -15.51 -9.49 -0.56
N LEU A 58 -14.49 -10.32 -0.78
CA LEU A 58 -13.21 -10.19 -0.07
C LEU A 58 -12.39 -8.97 -0.54
N PHE A 59 -12.58 -8.54 -1.79
CA PHE A 59 -11.85 -7.44 -2.41
C PHE A 59 -12.01 -6.06 -1.73
N PRO A 60 -13.23 -5.58 -1.38
CA PRO A 60 -13.39 -4.32 -0.65
C PRO A 60 -12.82 -4.35 0.77
N LEU A 61 -12.72 -5.52 1.40
CA LEU A 61 -12.16 -5.64 2.75
C LEU A 61 -10.62 -5.61 2.76
N THR A 62 -9.95 -6.29 1.82
CA THR A 62 -8.47 -6.26 1.75
C THR A 62 -7.91 -4.93 1.21
N TRP A 63 -8.63 -4.24 0.32
CA TRP A 63 -8.20 -2.92 -0.18
C TRP A 63 -8.11 -1.84 0.92
N ARG A 64 -8.91 -1.97 1.98
CA ARG A 64 -8.93 -1.00 3.10
C ARG A 64 -7.67 -1.08 3.98
N SER A 65 -6.96 -2.21 3.97
CA SER A 65 -5.68 -2.37 4.67
C SER A 65 -4.47 -1.99 3.81
N TYR A 66 -4.56 -2.09 2.49
CA TYR A 66 -3.45 -1.73 1.59
C TYR A 66 -3.28 -0.22 1.42
N GLN A 67 -4.29 0.59 1.77
CA GLN A 67 -4.18 2.05 1.72
C GLN A 67 -3.37 2.65 2.88
N SER A 68 -3.03 1.86 3.92
CA SER A 68 -2.06 2.26 4.93
C SER A 68 -0.61 1.95 4.57
N GLU A 69 -0.34 1.21 3.49
CA GLU A 69 1.02 0.75 3.16
C GLU A 69 1.69 1.49 2.00
N THR A 70 0.96 2.37 1.29
CA THR A 70 1.56 3.20 0.23
C THR A 70 2.18 4.50 0.75
N ALA A 71 2.37 4.63 2.06
CA ALA A 71 3.17 5.73 2.62
C ALA A 71 4.68 5.53 2.35
N GLY A 72 5.09 4.49 1.60
CA GLY A 72 6.35 4.48 0.84
C GLY A 72 6.47 5.54 -0.27
N ALA A 73 5.72 6.64 -0.21
CA ALA A 73 5.85 7.79 -1.09
C ALA A 73 6.92 8.73 -0.50
N GLU A 74 8.15 8.51 -0.96
CA GLU A 74 9.31 9.41 -0.87
C GLU A 74 9.11 10.64 0.03
N PRO A 75 9.82 10.75 1.16
CA PRO A 75 9.71 11.93 2.02
C PRO A 75 9.99 13.16 1.16
N PRO A 76 9.00 14.05 0.98
CA PRO A 76 9.11 15.11 0.01
C PRO A 76 10.21 16.07 0.44
N VAL A 77 11.31 16.07 -0.30
CA VAL A 77 12.38 17.06 -0.20
C VAL A 77 11.74 18.45 -0.20
N GLY A 78 12.11 19.28 0.78
CA GLY A 78 11.54 20.60 1.00
C GLY A 78 10.41 20.67 2.05
N ARG A 79 9.90 19.54 2.56
CA ARG A 79 8.96 19.56 3.70
C ARG A 79 9.64 19.67 5.05
N THR A 80 8.84 20.04 6.04
CA THR A 80 9.23 20.09 7.45
C THR A 80 8.93 18.74 8.12
N ALA A 81 9.84 18.32 8.98
CA ALA A 81 9.72 17.16 9.85
C ALA A 81 9.88 17.59 11.30
N GLU A 82 9.31 16.83 12.22
CA GLU A 82 9.48 17.05 13.66
C GLU A 82 10.48 16.05 14.22
N VAL A 83 11.45 16.51 15.01
CA VAL A 83 12.42 15.62 15.66
C VAL A 83 11.75 14.86 16.80
N ILE A 84 11.75 13.54 16.75
CA ILE A 84 11.21 12.68 17.82
C ILE A 84 12.34 12.14 18.69
N VAL A 85 13.47 11.78 18.06
CA VAL A 85 14.72 11.40 18.74
C VAL A 85 15.76 12.45 18.37
N PRO A 86 16.45 13.05 19.35
CA PRO A 86 17.37 14.16 19.08
C PRO A 86 18.42 13.75 18.05
N LEU A 87 18.72 14.65 17.11
CA LEU A 87 19.79 14.44 16.15
C LEU A 87 21.12 14.81 16.79
N ASP A 88 22.04 13.85 16.93
CA ASP A 88 23.40 14.08 17.44
C ASP A 88 24.39 13.01 16.94
N PRO A 89 24.90 13.09 15.69
CA PRO A 89 24.42 13.88 14.56
C PRO A 89 23.25 13.22 13.82
N GLU A 90 22.97 11.96 14.14
CA GLU A 90 21.88 11.14 13.62
C GLU A 90 20.76 11.04 14.66
N GLY A 91 19.52 10.90 14.19
CA GLY A 91 18.34 10.80 15.02
C GLY A 91 17.14 10.33 14.22
N THR A 92 15.95 10.58 14.74
CA THR A 92 14.69 10.15 14.10
C THR A 92 13.72 11.32 14.04
N VAL A 93 13.16 11.52 12.86
CA VAL A 93 12.18 12.58 12.58
C VAL A 93 10.87 11.97 12.13
N ARG A 94 9.78 12.70 12.36
CA ARG A 94 8.43 12.35 11.91
C ARG A 94 8.02 13.22 10.72
N VAL A 95 7.67 12.58 9.60
CA VAL A 95 7.22 13.22 8.36
C VAL A 95 5.83 12.72 8.02
N GLY A 96 4.80 13.57 8.08
CA GLY A 96 3.44 13.19 7.65
C GLY A 96 2.81 12.01 8.40
N GLY A 97 3.32 11.65 9.58
CA GLY A 97 2.88 10.48 10.37
C GLY A 97 3.84 9.29 10.34
N GLU A 98 4.90 9.33 9.53
CA GLU A 98 5.90 8.28 9.43
C GLU A 98 7.21 8.64 10.14
N LEU A 99 7.91 7.63 10.66
CA LEU A 99 9.23 7.79 11.29
C LEU A 99 10.35 7.50 10.29
N TRP A 100 11.29 8.44 10.20
CA TRP A 100 12.43 8.37 9.28
C TRP A 100 13.73 8.62 10.03
N GLN A 101 14.80 7.90 9.67
CA GLN A 101 16.13 8.24 10.14
C GLN A 101 16.59 9.52 9.46
N ALA A 102 17.19 10.42 10.24
CA ALA A 102 17.68 11.67 9.72
C ALA A 102 19.03 12.01 10.33
N ARG A 103 19.80 12.81 9.61
CA ARG A 103 21.08 13.35 10.01
C ARG A 103 21.10 14.85 9.77
N CYS A 104 21.61 15.60 10.74
CA CYS A 104 21.83 17.03 10.55
C CYS A 104 22.98 17.24 9.55
N ARG A 105 22.74 17.98 8.47
CA ARG A 105 23.75 18.25 7.43
C ARG A 105 25.00 18.94 8.00
N ASP A 106 24.80 19.85 8.95
CA ASP A 106 25.88 20.63 9.55
C ASP A 106 26.52 19.91 10.75
N GLY A 107 26.10 18.66 11.04
CA GLY A 107 26.54 17.91 12.22
C GLY A 107 26.07 18.50 13.55
N GLY A 108 25.18 19.51 13.50
CA GLY A 108 24.64 20.17 14.68
C GLY A 108 23.67 19.28 15.46
N ARG A 109 23.59 19.53 16.77
CA ARG A 109 22.61 18.88 17.64
C ARG A 109 21.25 19.56 17.52
N ILE A 110 20.20 18.79 17.24
CA ILE A 110 18.82 19.28 17.18
C ILE A 110 17.97 18.52 18.21
N GLY A 111 17.31 19.26 19.09
CA GLY A 111 16.51 18.69 20.18
C GLY A 111 15.22 18.02 19.71
N THR A 112 14.68 17.13 20.55
CA THR A 112 13.32 16.58 20.35
C THR A 112 12.27 17.69 20.38
N GLY A 113 11.29 17.61 19.49
CA GLY A 113 10.20 18.56 19.31
C GLY A 113 10.53 19.70 18.36
N GLU A 114 11.77 19.85 17.92
CA GLU A 114 12.15 20.88 16.96
C GLU A 114 11.70 20.55 15.53
N GLN A 115 11.45 21.60 14.75
CA GLN A 115 11.16 21.47 13.33
C GLN A 115 12.42 21.56 12.48
N VAL A 116 12.58 20.60 11.59
CA VAL A 116 13.70 20.53 10.65
C VAL A 116 13.19 20.47 9.22
N ARG A 117 13.95 21.01 8.28
CA ARG A 117 13.63 20.95 6.86
C ARG A 117 14.40 19.83 6.19
N ILE A 118 13.71 19.01 5.39
CA ILE A 118 14.31 17.93 4.62
C ILE A 118 14.99 18.52 3.39
N LEU A 119 16.31 18.36 3.29
CA LEU A 119 17.13 18.85 2.18
C LEU A 119 17.33 17.80 1.09
N ALA A 120 17.58 16.56 1.49
CA ALA A 120 17.87 15.47 0.57
C ALA A 120 17.60 14.12 1.22
N ARG A 121 17.59 13.07 0.39
CA ARG A 121 17.49 11.67 0.82
C ARG A 121 18.72 10.90 0.32
N GLU A 122 19.38 10.22 1.24
CA GLU A 122 20.49 9.31 0.97
C GLU A 122 20.07 7.90 1.42
N GLY A 123 19.55 7.11 0.47
CA GLY A 123 19.06 5.75 0.75
C GLY A 123 17.82 5.74 1.65
N MET A 124 17.98 5.36 2.92
CA MET A 124 16.94 5.38 3.96
C MET A 124 17.14 6.51 4.99
N MET A 125 18.17 7.34 4.81
CA MET A 125 18.51 8.46 5.70
C MET A 125 18.14 9.79 5.06
N LEU A 126 17.56 10.70 5.85
CA LEU A 126 17.23 12.05 5.43
C LEU A 126 18.29 13.03 5.88
N GLN A 127 18.79 13.85 4.96
CA GLN A 127 19.56 15.02 5.33
C GLN A 127 18.60 16.15 5.69
N VAL A 128 18.77 16.69 6.89
CA VAL A 128 17.91 17.76 7.41
C VAL A 128 18.74 18.94 7.90
N GLU A 129 18.16 20.13 7.81
CA GLU A 129 18.69 21.35 8.42
C GLU A 129 17.69 21.90 9.45
N ARG A 130 18.20 22.66 10.41
CA ARG A 130 17.34 23.35 11.36
C ARG A 130 16.50 24.37 10.60
N LYS A 131 15.19 24.36 10.79
CA LYS A 131 14.35 25.43 10.24
C LYS A 131 14.60 26.65 11.10
N GLU A 132 15.32 27.64 10.58
CA GLU A 132 15.42 28.95 11.22
C GLU A 132 14.00 29.53 11.31
N ASP A 133 13.44 29.56 12.52
CA ASP A 133 12.20 30.26 12.79
C ASP A 133 12.45 31.75 12.52
N SER A 134 12.06 32.18 11.33
CA SER A 134 12.05 33.57 10.89
C SER A 134 10.87 34.33 11.54
N SER A 135 10.58 34.08 12.81
CA SER A 135 9.61 34.85 13.60
C SER A 135 10.35 35.80 14.55
N ARG A 136 10.60 36.99 14.00
CA ARG A 136 10.64 38.25 14.75
C ARG A 136 9.31 38.50 15.47
#